data_AF-A0AAE0AD72-F1
#
_entry.id   AF-A0AAE0AD72-F1
#
_cell.length_a   1.000
_cell.length_b   1.000
_cell.length_c   1.000
_cell.angle_alpha   90.00
_cell.angle_beta   90.00
_cell.angle_gamma   90.00
#
_symmetry.space_group_name_H-M   'P 1'
#
loop_
_entity.id
_entity.type
_entity.pdbx_description
1 polymer ?
#
loop_
_entity_poly.entity_id
_entity_poly.type
_entity_poly.pdbx_seq_one_letter_code
_entity_poly.pdbx_strand_id
1 'polypeptide(L)'
;MSACKAPISHLLLSSQEPKPITTHKIPSPLNTRRLLVFSLPLSSSLLLPFENTIKPSSNNAFAASYDPVSQAERDASAVLSRRVSEALELLEKGRELQALGDFNKALNYFTLVVENYKEFAFSDYARVGRALALYEVGDREEAIAEMEDVSISLKGYPEVHAALAAALYADKHALFLAENQFSIATLLDPHYTDLSYVKETKHWPPSLVSSLQHFITLS
;
A
#
# COMPACT_ATOMS: atom_id res chain seq x y z
N MET A 1 -9.39 7.16 67.43
CA MET A 1 -8.10 7.83 67.18
C MET A 1 -7.00 6.79 67.38
N SER A 2 -6.61 6.10 66.31
CA SER A 2 -5.47 5.18 66.29
C SER A 2 -4.69 5.46 65.02
N ALA A 3 -3.48 5.99 65.18
CA ALA A 3 -2.54 6.26 64.12
C ALA A 3 -1.56 5.09 64.02
N CYS A 4 -1.63 4.36 62.90
CA CYS A 4 -0.63 3.35 62.55
C CYS A 4 0.52 4.04 61.80
N LYS A 5 1.69 4.09 62.44
CA LYS A 5 2.98 4.36 61.78
C LYS A 5 3.63 3.02 61.46
N ALA A 6 4.09 2.85 60.22
CA ALA A 6 5.05 1.83 59.81
C ALA A 6 6.10 2.46 58.87
N PRO A 7 7.34 1.91 58.80
CA PRO A 7 8.53 2.68 58.54
C PRO A 7 9.06 2.60 57.10
N ILE A 8 9.85 3.61 56.75
CA ILE A 8 10.57 3.80 55.49
C ILE A 8 11.74 2.80 55.40
N SER A 9 11.74 1.94 54.38
CA SER A 9 12.88 1.12 54.00
C SER A 9 13.66 1.77 52.86
N HIS A 10 14.94 1.90 53.13
CA HIS A 10 16.03 2.46 52.33
C HIS A 10 16.58 1.35 51.42
N LEU A 11 16.52 1.55 50.10
CA LEU A 11 17.29 0.76 49.14
C LEU A 11 18.24 1.68 48.39
N LEU A 12 19.53 1.46 48.67
CA LEU A 12 20.68 2.03 48.00
C LEU A 12 20.89 1.38 46.62
N LEU A 13 20.97 2.25 45.61
CA LEU A 13 21.99 2.32 44.55
C LEU A 13 22.37 1.06 43.76
N SER A 14 22.10 1.11 42.44
CA SER A 14 23.08 0.69 41.43
C SER A 14 22.91 1.54 40.18
N SER A 15 23.77 2.55 40.05
CA SER A 15 24.02 3.27 38.81
C SER A 15 24.89 2.40 37.91
N GLN A 16 24.45 2.17 36.66
CA GLN A 16 25.33 1.71 35.59
C GLN A 16 25.45 2.79 34.52
N GLU A 17 26.67 3.30 34.37
CA GLU A 17 27.11 4.21 33.32
C GLU A 17 27.12 3.54 31.93
N PRO A 18 26.96 4.33 30.85
CA PRO A 18 26.96 3.84 29.47
C PRO A 18 28.39 3.61 28.95
N LYS A 19 28.61 2.48 28.25
CA LYS A 19 29.87 2.19 27.54
C LYS A 19 29.85 2.70 26.09
N PRO A 20 31.01 3.09 25.55
CA PRO A 20 31.11 4.03 24.43
C PRO A 20 31.03 3.41 23.04
N ILE A 21 30.67 4.30 22.10
CA ILE A 21 30.53 4.14 20.65
C ILE A 21 31.90 3.84 20.01
N THR A 22 32.01 2.73 19.28
CA THR A 22 33.12 2.46 18.36
C THR A 22 32.71 2.81 16.94
N THR A 23 33.42 3.78 16.37
CA THR A 23 33.36 4.18 14.97
C THR A 23 34.11 3.17 14.10
N HIS A 24 33.41 2.55 13.15
CA HIS A 24 34.04 1.83 12.05
C HIS A 24 33.68 2.46 10.71
N LYS A 25 34.73 3.00 10.07
CA LYS A 25 34.76 3.50 8.69
C LYS A 25 34.45 2.37 7.70
N ILE A 26 33.65 2.75 6.70
CA ILE A 26 33.24 2.01 5.50
C ILE A 26 34.46 1.52 4.69
N PRO A 27 34.34 0.37 4.00
CA PRO A 27 34.51 0.40 2.55
C PRO A 27 33.34 -0.26 1.83
N SER A 28 32.80 0.48 0.86
CA SER A 28 31.90 0.00 -0.17
C SER A 28 32.61 -1.01 -1.07
N PRO A 29 31.89 -2.06 -1.53
CA PRO A 29 32.23 -2.68 -2.79
C PRO A 29 31.04 -2.66 -3.77
N LEU A 30 31.26 -1.91 -4.85
CA LEU A 30 30.94 -2.27 -6.23
C LEU A 30 29.56 -2.86 -6.51
N ASN A 31 28.67 -1.95 -6.95
CA ASN A 31 27.52 -2.21 -7.79
C ASN A 31 27.94 -3.03 -9.03
N THR A 32 27.87 -4.36 -8.91
CA THR A 32 28.09 -5.28 -10.02
C THR A 32 26.74 -5.58 -10.64
N ARG A 33 26.35 -4.78 -11.64
CA ARG A 33 25.24 -5.11 -12.54
C ARG A 33 25.58 -6.41 -13.27
N ARG A 34 25.20 -7.56 -12.72
CA ARG A 34 25.10 -8.81 -13.49
C ARG A 34 23.89 -8.69 -14.40
N LEU A 35 24.12 -8.26 -15.63
CA LEU A 35 23.25 -8.53 -16.76
C LEU A 35 23.18 -10.05 -16.94
N LEU A 36 22.08 -10.67 -16.50
CA LEU A 36 21.74 -12.03 -16.90
C LEU A 36 21.24 -11.95 -18.35
N VAL A 37 22.16 -12.10 -19.29
CA VAL A 37 21.83 -12.33 -20.70
C VAL A 37 21.26 -13.74 -20.78
N PHE A 38 19.95 -13.87 -20.95
CA PHE A 38 19.33 -15.12 -21.35
C PHE A 38 19.78 -15.42 -22.79
N SER A 39 20.86 -16.19 -22.92
CA SER A 39 21.24 -16.80 -24.19
C SER A 39 20.26 -17.93 -24.49
N LEU A 40 19.27 -17.65 -25.33
CA LEU A 40 18.51 -18.68 -26.01
C LEU A 40 19.49 -19.50 -26.88
N PRO A 41 19.56 -20.84 -26.77
CA PRO A 41 20.33 -21.61 -27.73
C PRO A 41 19.67 -21.45 -29.10
N LEU A 42 20.36 -20.75 -30.01
CA LEU A 42 20.11 -20.87 -31.44
C LEU A 42 20.36 -22.34 -31.78
N SER A 43 19.29 -23.12 -31.88
CA SER A 43 19.35 -24.49 -32.39
C SER A 43 19.87 -24.43 -33.82
N SER A 44 21.14 -24.81 -33.98
CA SER A 44 21.80 -25.01 -35.26
C SER A 44 20.98 -25.98 -36.12
N SER A 45 20.40 -25.46 -37.20
CA SER A 45 19.81 -26.26 -38.25
C SER A 45 20.90 -27.09 -38.93
N LEU A 46 20.87 -28.40 -38.69
CA LEU A 46 21.64 -29.38 -39.45
C LEU A 46 21.11 -29.40 -40.90
N LEU A 47 21.84 -28.80 -41.82
CA LEU A 47 21.67 -28.99 -43.26
C LEU A 47 22.28 -30.34 -43.66
N LEU A 48 21.42 -31.32 -43.93
CA LEU A 48 21.78 -32.52 -44.69
C LEU A 48 21.20 -32.39 -46.11
N PRO A 49 22.00 -32.58 -47.18
CA PRO A 49 21.47 -32.61 -48.53
C PRO A 49 20.98 -34.03 -48.80
N PHE A 50 19.68 -34.22 -48.83
CA PHE A 50 19.08 -35.38 -49.48
C PHE A 50 18.14 -34.88 -50.56
N GLU A 51 18.60 -35.01 -51.81
CA GLU A 51 17.70 -35.03 -52.95
C GLU A 51 16.77 -36.23 -52.80
N ASN A 52 15.49 -35.95 -52.59
CA ASN A 52 14.43 -36.87 -52.94
C ASN A 52 13.15 -36.07 -53.22
N THR A 53 12.84 -35.95 -54.51
CA THR A 53 11.49 -35.72 -55.02
C THR A 53 10.53 -36.73 -54.39
N ILE A 54 9.65 -36.27 -53.47
CA ILE A 54 8.27 -36.72 -53.23
C ILE A 54 7.58 -35.69 -52.31
N LYS A 55 6.55 -35.03 -52.87
CA LYS A 55 5.36 -34.34 -52.31
C LYS A 55 5.46 -33.55 -50.97
N PRO A 56 4.90 -32.33 -50.90
CA PRO A 56 4.79 -31.58 -49.65
C PRO A 56 3.82 -32.30 -48.70
N SER A 57 4.33 -33.17 -47.84
CA SER A 57 3.59 -33.72 -46.70
C SER A 57 3.46 -32.62 -45.65
N SER A 58 2.32 -31.92 -45.67
CA SER A 58 1.45 -31.68 -44.52
C SER A 58 2.06 -31.35 -43.13
N ASN A 59 3.27 -30.79 -43.03
CA ASN A 59 3.83 -30.39 -41.74
C ASN A 59 3.42 -28.96 -41.32
N ASN A 60 2.78 -28.19 -42.22
CA ASN A 60 2.14 -26.91 -41.89
C ASN A 60 0.78 -27.06 -41.17
N ALA A 61 0.18 -28.26 -41.14
CA ALA A 61 -1.11 -28.48 -40.50
C ALA A 61 -1.02 -28.53 -38.97
N PHE A 62 0.09 -29.03 -38.41
CA PHE A 62 0.30 -29.14 -36.97
C PHE A 62 0.64 -27.80 -36.31
N ALA A 63 1.30 -26.88 -37.03
CA ALA A 63 1.54 -25.52 -36.54
C ALA A 63 0.27 -24.65 -36.57
N ALA A 64 -0.69 -24.97 -37.45
CA ALA A 64 -1.96 -24.25 -37.56
C ALA A 64 -3.01 -24.68 -36.51
N SER A 65 -2.79 -25.79 -35.79
CA SER A 65 -3.74 -26.34 -34.80
C SER A 65 -3.28 -26.16 -33.34
N TYR A 66 -2.13 -25.53 -33.10
CA TYR A 66 -1.67 -25.27 -31.74
C TYR A 66 -2.33 -24.01 -31.21
N ASP A 67 -3.31 -24.20 -30.32
CA ASP A 67 -3.86 -23.13 -29.48
C ASP A 67 -3.10 -23.12 -28.15
N PRO A 68 -2.31 -22.07 -27.84
CA PRO A 68 -1.57 -22.00 -26.58
C PRO A 68 -2.48 -21.83 -25.36
N VAL A 69 -3.78 -21.54 -25.53
CA VAL A 69 -4.72 -21.31 -24.42
C VAL A 69 -5.98 -22.16 -24.58
N SER A 70 -6.17 -23.10 -23.66
CA SER A 70 -7.36 -23.96 -23.63
C SER A 70 -8.66 -23.15 -23.42
N GLN A 71 -9.79 -23.72 -23.85
CA GLN A 71 -11.10 -23.10 -23.62
C GLN A 71 -11.37 -22.86 -22.13
N ALA A 72 -10.97 -23.81 -21.27
CA ALA A 72 -11.13 -23.67 -19.82
C ALA A 72 -10.34 -22.49 -19.24
N GLU A 73 -9.11 -22.25 -19.72
CA GLU A 73 -8.31 -21.08 -19.33
C GLU A 73 -8.94 -19.77 -19.83
N ARG A 74 -9.51 -19.77 -21.04
CA ARG A 74 -10.25 -18.61 -21.58
C ARG A 74 -11.49 -18.30 -20.74
N ASP A 75 -12.26 -19.31 -20.37
CA ASP A 75 -13.46 -19.15 -19.55
C ASP A 75 -13.10 -18.65 -18.14
N ALA A 76 -12.04 -19.20 -17.52
CA ALA A 76 -11.52 -18.73 -16.24
C ALA A 76 -11.04 -17.27 -16.31
N SER A 77 -10.33 -16.90 -17.38
CA SER A 77 -9.89 -15.53 -17.63
C SER A 77 -11.07 -14.56 -17.78
N ALA A 78 -12.14 -14.98 -18.48
CA ALA A 78 -13.35 -14.18 -18.63
C ALA A 78 -14.05 -13.94 -17.28
N VAL A 79 -14.16 -14.98 -16.44
CA VAL A 79 -14.72 -14.85 -15.08
C VAL A 79 -13.90 -13.89 -14.23
N LEU A 80 -12.56 -14.01 -14.25
CA LEU A 80 -11.68 -13.11 -13.52
C LEU A 80 -11.81 -11.67 -14.00
N SER A 81 -11.82 -11.46 -15.32
CA SER A 81 -11.95 -10.12 -15.93
C SER A 81 -13.26 -9.45 -15.52
N ARG A 82 -14.36 -10.20 -15.49
CA ARG A 82 -15.65 -9.71 -14.98
C ARG A 82 -15.57 -9.29 -13.52
N ARG A 83 -15.01 -10.13 -12.65
CA ARG A 83 -14.87 -9.83 -11.20
C ARG A 83 -14.00 -8.60 -10.95
N VAL A 84 -12.88 -8.46 -11.68
CA VAL A 84 -12.03 -7.27 -11.60
C VAL A 84 -12.80 -6.02 -12.02
N SER A 85 -13.55 -6.10 -13.12
CA SER A 85 -14.35 -4.97 -13.61
C SER A 85 -15.43 -4.53 -12.61
N GLU A 86 -16.16 -5.50 -12.03
CA GLU A 86 -17.17 -5.23 -10.99
C GLU A 86 -16.54 -4.56 -9.75
N ALA A 87 -15.38 -5.04 -9.29
CA ALA A 87 -14.70 -4.49 -8.14
C ALA A 87 -14.16 -3.07 -8.39
N LEU A 88 -13.63 -2.81 -9.59
CA LEU A 88 -13.18 -1.47 -9.98
C LEU A 88 -14.35 -0.49 -10.10
N GLU A 89 -15.51 -0.92 -10.60
CA GLU A 89 -16.71 -0.08 -10.64
C GLU A 89 -17.17 0.34 -9.24
N LEU A 90 -17.13 -0.59 -8.26
CA LEU A 90 -17.45 -0.27 -6.87
C LEU A 90 -16.42 0.69 -6.26
N LEU A 91 -15.13 0.48 -6.53
CA LEU A 91 -14.06 1.36 -6.06
C LEU A 91 -14.22 2.78 -6.59
N GLU A 92 -14.52 2.91 -7.89
CA GLU A 92 -14.71 4.22 -8.52
C GLU A 92 -15.93 4.94 -7.96
N LYS A 93 -17.07 4.24 -7.77
CA LYS A 93 -18.25 4.81 -7.11
C LYS A 93 -17.93 5.34 -5.71
N GLY A 94 -17.12 4.62 -4.94
CA GLY A 94 -16.64 5.08 -3.63
C GLY A 94 -15.87 6.41 -3.74
N ARG A 95 -14.95 6.51 -4.71
CA ARG A 95 -14.15 7.73 -4.95
C ARG A 95 -15.00 8.90 -5.44
N GLU A 96 -15.96 8.66 -6.33
CA GLU A 96 -16.89 9.67 -6.82
C GLU A 96 -17.73 10.23 -5.66
N LEU A 97 -18.26 9.37 -4.80
CA LEU A 97 -19.03 9.79 -3.62
C LEU A 97 -18.17 10.54 -2.61
N GLN A 98 -16.92 10.12 -2.42
CA GLN A 98 -15.94 10.85 -1.62
C GLN A 98 -15.71 12.27 -2.17
N ALA A 99 -15.54 12.40 -3.50
CA ALA A 99 -15.38 13.70 -4.17
C ALA A 99 -16.63 14.59 -4.06
N LEU A 100 -17.82 13.99 -4.01
CA LEU A 100 -19.08 14.70 -3.76
C LEU A 100 -19.30 15.05 -2.27
N GLY A 101 -18.48 14.52 -1.37
CA GLY A 101 -18.60 14.69 0.08
C GLY A 101 -19.64 13.78 0.75
N ASP A 102 -20.15 12.76 0.07
CA ASP A 102 -21.08 11.77 0.64
C ASP A 102 -20.30 10.59 1.25
N PHE A 103 -19.62 10.87 2.37
CA PHE A 103 -18.72 9.90 3.02
C PHE A 103 -19.45 8.69 3.59
N ASN A 104 -20.72 8.81 3.97
CA ASN A 104 -21.53 7.67 4.42
C ASN A 104 -21.73 6.65 3.30
N LYS A 105 -22.08 7.10 2.09
CA LYS A 105 -22.20 6.18 0.95
C LYS A 105 -20.85 5.72 0.44
N ALA A 106 -19.84 6.60 0.42
CA ALA A 106 -18.48 6.23 0.04
C ALA A 106 -17.95 5.08 0.92
N LEU A 107 -18.14 5.18 2.24
CA LEU A 107 -17.82 4.14 3.21
C LEU A 107 -18.45 2.79 2.82
N ASN A 108 -19.74 2.77 2.50
CA ASN A 108 -20.42 1.53 2.09
C ASN A 108 -19.77 0.89 0.86
N TYR A 109 -19.46 1.67 -0.17
CA TYR A 109 -18.85 1.14 -1.39
C TYR A 109 -17.42 0.65 -1.17
N PHE A 110 -16.60 1.38 -0.40
CA PHE A 110 -15.26 0.91 -0.06
C PHE A 110 -15.31 -0.37 0.77
N THR A 111 -16.21 -0.47 1.77
CA THR A 111 -16.42 -1.69 2.55
C THR A 111 -16.81 -2.87 1.67
N LEU A 112 -17.70 -2.70 0.68
CA LEU A 112 -18.03 -3.76 -0.26
C LEU A 112 -16.81 -4.27 -1.04
N VAL A 113 -15.89 -3.39 -1.44
CA VAL A 113 -14.65 -3.79 -2.12
C VAL A 113 -13.74 -4.58 -1.18
N VAL A 114 -13.53 -4.07 0.04
CA VAL A 114 -12.65 -4.68 1.05
C VAL A 114 -13.15 -6.07 1.46
N GLU A 115 -14.45 -6.26 1.62
CA GLU A 115 -15.03 -7.53 2.07
C GLU A 115 -15.06 -8.58 0.96
N ASN A 116 -15.43 -8.20 -0.27
CA ASN A 116 -15.76 -9.16 -1.34
C ASN A 116 -14.62 -9.40 -2.34
N TYR A 117 -13.57 -8.57 -2.31
CA TYR A 117 -12.50 -8.57 -3.32
C TYR A 117 -11.08 -8.42 -2.73
N LYS A 118 -10.89 -8.86 -1.48
CA LYS A 118 -9.61 -8.78 -0.73
C LYS A 118 -8.41 -9.47 -1.39
N GLU A 119 -8.65 -10.38 -2.33
CA GLU A 119 -7.61 -11.08 -3.08
C GLU A 119 -6.97 -10.22 -4.18
N PHE A 120 -7.60 -9.10 -4.55
CA PHE A 120 -7.07 -8.20 -5.55
C PHE A 120 -6.20 -7.12 -4.89
N ALA A 121 -5.00 -6.90 -5.42
CA ALA A 121 -4.06 -5.92 -4.86
C ALA A 121 -4.62 -4.49 -4.77
N PHE A 122 -5.59 -4.12 -5.61
CA PHE A 122 -6.22 -2.81 -5.53
C PHE A 122 -7.21 -2.66 -4.37
N SER A 123 -7.59 -3.75 -3.69
CA SER A 123 -8.46 -3.67 -2.51
C SER A 123 -7.82 -2.83 -1.40
N ASP A 124 -6.49 -2.80 -1.31
CA ASP A 124 -5.80 -1.94 -0.35
C ASP A 124 -6.05 -0.45 -0.61
N TYR A 125 -6.24 -0.01 -1.87
CA TYR A 125 -6.67 1.37 -2.14
C TYR A 125 -8.09 1.64 -1.64
N ALA A 126 -8.97 0.64 -1.69
CA ALA A 126 -10.30 0.74 -1.09
C ALA A 126 -10.21 0.87 0.44
N ARG A 127 -9.26 0.17 1.08
CA ARG A 127 -9.01 0.30 2.53
C ARG A 127 -8.57 1.71 2.91
N VAL A 128 -7.74 2.36 2.09
CA VAL A 128 -7.39 3.79 2.30
C VAL A 128 -8.65 4.65 2.24
N GLY A 129 -9.46 4.52 1.19
CA GLY A 129 -10.70 5.28 1.05
C GLY A 129 -11.70 5.01 2.19
N ARG A 130 -11.81 3.74 2.61
CA ARG A 130 -12.62 3.31 3.76
C ARG A 130 -12.16 3.99 5.04
N ALA A 131 -10.86 3.98 5.33
CA ALA A 131 -10.33 4.60 6.53
C ALA A 131 -10.56 6.12 6.55
N LEU A 132 -10.39 6.79 5.40
CA LEU A 132 -10.73 8.21 5.27
C LEU A 132 -12.22 8.47 5.53
N ALA A 133 -13.10 7.66 4.94
CA ALA A 133 -14.55 7.79 5.12
C ALA A 133 -15.00 7.49 6.57
N LEU A 134 -14.43 6.46 7.21
CA LEU A 134 -14.65 6.15 8.63
C LEU A 134 -14.29 7.34 9.52
N TYR A 135 -13.16 7.99 9.25
CA TYR A 135 -12.70 9.14 10.03
C TYR A 135 -13.71 10.28 10.02
N GLU A 136 -14.32 10.54 8.86
CA GLU A 136 -15.33 11.60 8.68
C GLU A 136 -16.68 11.25 9.30
N VAL A 137 -17.11 10.00 9.15
CA VAL A 137 -18.38 9.52 9.72
C VAL A 137 -18.32 9.47 11.26
N GLY A 138 -17.11 9.43 11.83
CA GLY A 138 -16.87 9.58 13.26
C GLY A 138 -16.29 8.33 13.93
N ASP A 139 -16.13 7.23 13.20
CA ASP A 139 -15.53 5.98 13.68
C ASP A 139 -13.99 6.08 13.66
N ARG A 140 -13.46 7.05 14.41
CA ARG A 140 -12.05 7.49 14.34
C ARG A 140 -11.08 6.42 14.83
N GLU A 141 -11.43 5.65 15.85
CA GLU A 141 -10.59 4.57 16.34
C GLU A 141 -10.37 3.49 15.28
N GLU A 142 -11.44 3.11 14.56
CA GLU A 142 -11.36 2.12 13.49
C GLU A 142 -10.62 2.69 12.28
N ALA A 143 -10.87 3.96 11.92
CA ALA A 143 -10.14 4.65 10.88
C ALA A 143 -8.63 4.63 11.12
N ILE A 144 -8.19 4.97 12.34
CA ILE A 144 -6.77 4.98 12.71
C ILE A 144 -6.18 3.56 12.66
N ALA A 145 -6.87 2.57 13.23
CA ALA A 145 -6.42 1.19 13.20
C ALA A 145 -6.27 0.66 11.75
N GLU A 146 -7.20 1.03 10.87
CA GLU A 146 -7.11 0.67 9.46
C GLU A 146 -5.96 1.40 8.75
N MET A 147 -5.75 2.70 8.99
CA MET A 147 -4.61 3.43 8.44
C MET A 147 -3.28 2.84 8.91
N GLU A 148 -3.15 2.46 10.19
CA GLU A 148 -1.97 1.80 10.74
C GLU A 148 -1.68 0.48 10.01
N ASP A 149 -2.68 -0.38 9.84
CA ASP A 149 -2.51 -1.65 9.14
C ASP A 149 -2.18 -1.45 7.66
N VAL A 150 -2.90 -0.56 6.96
CA VAL A 150 -2.65 -0.28 5.54
C VAL A 150 -1.28 0.35 5.31
N SER A 151 -0.75 1.13 6.28
CA SER A 151 0.60 1.69 6.17
C SER A 151 1.70 0.62 6.11
N ILE A 152 1.40 -0.59 6.61
CA ILE A 152 2.31 -1.75 6.56
C ILE A 152 2.19 -2.48 5.23
N SER A 153 0.96 -2.65 4.71
CA SER A 153 0.70 -3.36 3.45
C SER A 153 1.09 -2.52 2.22
N LEU A 154 0.68 -1.25 2.18
CA LEU A 154 0.95 -0.29 1.08
C LEU A 154 2.21 0.53 1.32
N LYS A 155 3.36 -0.14 1.33
CA LYS A 155 4.65 0.53 1.44
C LYS A 155 4.86 1.51 0.30
N GLY A 156 5.19 2.76 0.65
CA GLY A 156 5.47 3.80 -0.34
C GLY A 156 4.21 4.54 -0.82
N TYR A 157 3.06 4.34 -0.18
CA TYR A 157 1.86 5.13 -0.46
C TYR A 157 1.78 6.35 0.49
N PRO A 158 2.14 7.56 0.03
CA PRO A 158 2.28 8.74 0.91
C PRO A 158 0.97 9.18 1.57
N GLU A 159 -0.17 8.92 0.93
CA GLU A 159 -1.48 9.37 1.39
C GLU A 159 -1.85 8.82 2.77
N VAL A 160 -1.60 7.53 2.98
CA VAL A 160 -1.91 6.86 4.26
C VAL A 160 -1.05 7.41 5.37
N HIS A 161 0.24 7.66 5.10
CA HIS A 161 1.15 8.25 6.07
C HIS A 161 0.74 9.68 6.44
N ALA A 162 0.34 10.50 5.47
CA ALA A 162 -0.14 11.86 5.74
C ALA A 162 -1.46 11.85 6.53
N ALA A 163 -2.40 10.98 6.16
CA ALA A 163 -3.69 10.83 6.83
C ALA A 163 -3.52 10.35 8.27
N LEU A 164 -2.67 9.33 8.45
CA LEU A 164 -2.33 8.78 9.76
C LEU A 164 -1.64 9.82 10.64
N ALA A 165 -0.73 10.65 10.08
CA ALA A 165 -0.11 11.74 10.83
C ALA A 165 -1.15 12.72 11.38
N ALA A 166 -2.08 13.18 10.54
CA ALA A 166 -3.15 14.09 10.93
C ALA A 166 -4.03 13.50 12.05
N ALA A 167 -4.43 12.22 11.91
CA ALA A 167 -5.25 11.52 12.89
C ALA A 167 -4.52 11.25 14.21
N LEU A 168 -3.25 10.81 14.17
CA LEU A 168 -2.43 10.60 15.36
C LEU A 168 -2.22 11.89 16.16
N TYR A 169 -2.03 13.00 15.47
CA TYR A 169 -1.91 14.31 16.09
C TYR A 169 -3.22 14.73 16.79
N ALA A 170 -4.32 14.72 16.04
CA ALA A 170 -5.60 15.24 16.52
C ALA A 170 -6.25 14.36 17.61
N ASP A 171 -6.25 13.04 17.42
CA ASP A 171 -7.04 12.11 18.24
C ASP A 171 -6.23 11.33 19.26
N LYS A 172 -4.96 11.04 18.97
CA LYS A 172 -4.07 10.31 19.90
C LYS A 172 -3.14 11.23 20.67
N HIS A 173 -3.07 12.52 20.31
CA HIS A 173 -2.12 13.49 20.87
C HIS A 173 -0.66 12.99 20.83
N ALA A 174 -0.33 12.22 19.79
CA ALA A 174 0.93 11.52 19.65
C ALA A 174 1.87 12.26 18.68
N LEU A 175 2.30 13.47 19.06
CA LEU A 175 3.05 14.38 18.17
C LEU A 175 4.27 13.72 17.51
N PHE A 176 5.12 13.04 18.29
CA PHE A 176 6.33 12.40 17.74
C PHE A 176 6.01 11.31 16.69
N LEU A 177 4.94 10.54 16.90
CA LEU A 177 4.51 9.54 15.92
C LEU A 177 3.93 10.21 14.67
N ALA A 178 3.14 11.27 14.85
CA ALA A 178 2.59 12.06 13.74
C ALA A 178 3.71 12.69 12.89
N GLU A 179 4.72 13.30 13.51
CA GLU A 179 5.89 13.88 12.83
C GLU A 179 6.65 12.83 12.02
N ASN A 180 6.85 11.64 12.57
CA ASN A 180 7.50 10.53 11.86
C ASN A 180 6.68 10.12 10.63
N GLN A 181 5.38 9.91 10.79
CA GLN A 181 4.50 9.55 9.67
C GLN A 181 4.47 10.65 8.59
N PHE A 182 4.38 11.91 8.99
CA PHE A 182 4.37 13.01 8.05
C PHE A 182 5.71 13.21 7.33
N SER A 183 6.83 12.95 8.00
CA SER A 183 8.15 12.95 7.39
C SER A 183 8.25 11.88 6.30
N ILE A 184 7.70 10.68 6.53
CA ILE A 184 7.64 9.63 5.50
C ILE A 184 6.76 10.09 4.33
N ALA A 185 5.58 10.65 4.61
CA ALA A 185 4.66 11.10 3.58
C ALA A 185 5.27 12.15 2.66
N THR A 186 5.91 13.18 3.25
CA THR A 186 6.49 14.30 2.50
C THR A 186 7.81 13.95 1.81
N LEU A 187 8.54 12.95 2.32
CA LEU A 187 9.68 12.36 1.61
C LEU A 187 9.24 11.64 0.32
N LEU A 188 8.10 10.95 0.38
CA LEU A 188 7.53 10.21 -0.76
C LEU A 188 6.82 11.14 -1.75
N ASP A 189 6.05 12.11 -1.27
CA ASP A 189 5.34 13.11 -2.05
C ASP A 189 5.22 14.44 -1.29
N PRO A 190 6.00 15.47 -1.65
CA PRO A 190 5.98 16.76 -0.96
C PRO A 190 4.63 17.50 -1.00
N HIS A 191 3.73 17.15 -1.93
CA HIS A 191 2.43 17.84 -2.08
C HIS A 191 1.51 17.66 -0.86
N TYR A 192 1.76 16.68 0.03
CA TYR A 192 0.98 16.54 1.26
C TYR A 192 1.20 17.67 2.29
N THR A 193 2.14 18.59 2.03
CA THR A 193 2.24 19.86 2.74
C THR A 193 1.23 20.91 2.27
N ASP A 194 0.64 20.73 1.08
CA ASP A 194 -0.34 21.63 0.49
C ASP A 194 -1.77 21.18 0.82
N LEU A 195 -2.48 22.00 1.60
CA LEU A 195 -3.86 21.74 1.99
C LEU A 195 -4.82 21.77 0.79
N SER A 196 -4.53 22.56 -0.24
CA SER A 196 -5.34 22.58 -1.47
C SER A 196 -5.18 21.27 -2.23
N TYR A 197 -3.99 20.66 -2.28
CA TYR A 197 -3.80 19.36 -2.92
C TYR A 197 -4.63 18.26 -2.25
N VAL A 198 -4.56 18.12 -0.92
CA VAL A 198 -5.33 17.07 -0.21
C VAL A 198 -6.83 17.29 -0.33
N LYS A 199 -7.28 18.54 -0.31
CA LYS A 199 -8.71 18.88 -0.38
C LYS A 199 -9.26 18.74 -1.81
N GLU A 200 -8.60 19.33 -2.79
CA GLU A 200 -9.14 19.51 -4.15
C GLU A 200 -8.72 18.38 -5.09
N THR A 201 -7.56 17.75 -4.87
CA THR A 201 -7.08 16.64 -5.71
C THR A 201 -7.40 15.29 -5.08
N LYS A 202 -7.11 15.13 -3.79
CA LYS A 202 -7.35 13.86 -3.08
C LYS A 202 -8.75 13.74 -2.50
N HIS A 203 -9.51 14.84 -2.46
CA HIS A 203 -10.86 14.86 -1.91
C HIS A 203 -10.90 14.29 -0.49
N TRP A 204 -9.92 14.68 0.32
CA TRP A 204 -9.89 14.25 1.71
C TRP A 204 -11.10 14.75 2.49
N PRO A 205 -11.51 14.00 3.51
CA PRO A 205 -12.61 14.44 4.34
C PRO A 205 -12.32 15.75 5.07
N PRO A 206 -13.29 16.68 5.14
CA PRO A 206 -13.10 17.99 5.76
C PRO A 206 -12.55 17.94 7.19
N SER A 207 -12.99 16.97 7.99
CA SER A 207 -12.50 16.82 9.37
C SER A 207 -11.01 16.47 9.41
N LEU A 208 -10.56 15.58 8.52
CA LEU A 208 -9.17 15.17 8.43
C LEU A 208 -8.28 16.28 7.83
N VAL A 209 -8.80 17.04 6.85
CA VAL A 209 -8.11 18.23 6.33
C VAL A 209 -7.91 19.26 7.45
N SER A 210 -8.91 19.48 8.31
CA SER A 210 -8.77 20.35 9.48
C SER A 210 -7.71 19.83 10.45
N SER A 211 -7.70 18.53 10.73
CA SER A 211 -6.68 17.89 11.58
C SER A 211 -5.27 18.10 11.00
N LEU A 212 -5.10 17.92 9.68
CA LEU A 212 -3.82 18.14 9.01
C LEU A 212 -3.40 19.60 9.07
N GLN A 213 -4.32 20.54 8.86
CA GLN A 213 -4.04 21.97 8.96
C GLN A 213 -3.51 22.32 10.35
N HIS A 214 -4.17 21.85 11.41
CA HIS A 214 -3.72 22.10 12.78
C HIS A 214 -2.32 21.54 13.03
N PHE A 215 -2.07 20.30 12.58
CA PHE A 215 -0.76 19.68 12.68
C PHE A 215 0.34 20.50 11.98
N ILE A 216 0.12 20.93 10.73
CA ILE A 216 1.12 21.69 9.96
C ILE A 216 1.36 23.09 10.54
N THR A 217 0.32 23.76 11.04
CA THR A 217 0.48 25.14 11.58
C THR A 217 1.18 25.21 12.93
N LEU A 218 1.31 24.09 13.64
CA LEU A 218 1.93 24.00 14.96
C LEU A 218 3.31 23.34 14.94
N SER A 219 3.72 22.78 13.80
CA SER A 219 5.03 22.17 13.56
C SER A 219 6.00 23.17 12.93
#